data_AF-A0A1F6Y7N4-F1
#
_entry.id   AF-A0A1F6Y7N4-F1
#
_cell.length_a   1.000
_cell.length_b   1.000
_cell.length_c   1.000
_cell.angle_alpha   90.00
_cell.angle_beta   90.00
_cell.angle_gamma   90.00
#
_symmetry.space_group_name_H-M   'P 1'
#
loop_
_entity.id
_entity.type
_entity.pdbx_description
1 polymer ?
#
loop_
_entity_poly.entity_id
_entity_poly.type
_entity_poly.pdbx_seq_one_letter_code
_entity_poly.pdbx_strand_id
1 'polypeptide(L)'
;MKHCKDCEPAQEIHSLAYLSVILGWIDQPFFNLMEKLFKNSAEKLADKITLPFFNLMVFLKLGYFSDKPDNKDTWRTKCFWDEAVRRGIKMKEFHLGPIRDGFVAEYEGKTILFDGLPRPGLKESPALKWMDNKGIMKEKFKQEGLPVADGGVAWSISSALKIFNRLQKPKKPVITKPNLGSRSRHTMIHINTPEDLIIGFKKAKKLSPLVVVEEELRGYLFRGTLIGGKLVGVVKRDQPEVLCDGVHTVRELMKEENKRPERAGPIFHKIVVDKEGEIELKRENIIMDDVPKKGRIVTFSQKTSRSCGGTTTEVTDIVHRDNLEMLEHVASFLNDPLIGVDFIIEDITKSWREEQHSGIIECNSLPFIDLHHYPLFGKPNNVAGKLWDLVLPESKI
;
A
#
# COMPACT_ATOMS: atom_id res chain seq x y z
N MET A 1 3.16 -21.24 13.22
CA MET A 1 3.34 -20.53 11.94
C MET A 1 4.72 -20.85 11.40
N LYS A 2 4.87 -21.38 10.18
CA LYS A 2 6.20 -21.54 9.57
C LYS A 2 6.66 -20.17 9.07
N HIS A 3 7.86 -19.76 9.45
CA HIS A 3 8.46 -18.52 8.99
C HIS A 3 8.61 -18.52 7.46
N CYS A 4 8.22 -17.42 6.82
CA CYS A 4 8.31 -17.21 5.38
C CYS A 4 8.98 -15.86 5.10
N LYS A 5 10.12 -15.91 4.42
CA LYS A 5 10.88 -14.71 4.07
C LYS A 5 10.13 -13.77 3.13
N ASP A 6 9.40 -14.33 2.17
CA ASP A 6 8.54 -13.58 1.24
C ASP A 6 7.38 -12.83 1.92
N CYS A 7 7.08 -13.14 3.18
CA CYS A 7 6.08 -12.44 3.96
C CYS A 7 6.65 -11.29 4.81
N GLU A 8 7.98 -11.23 5.00
CA GLU A 8 8.60 -10.17 5.78
C GLU A 8 8.24 -8.76 5.26
N PRO A 9 8.06 -7.77 6.17
CA PRO A 9 8.35 -7.84 7.61
C PRO A 9 7.23 -8.47 8.47
N ALA A 10 6.05 -8.76 7.92
CA ALA A 10 4.92 -9.27 8.69
C ALA A 10 4.46 -10.63 8.15
N GLN A 11 4.63 -11.66 8.95
CA GLN A 11 4.30 -13.01 8.55
C GLN A 11 2.81 -13.19 8.22
N GLU A 12 2.53 -14.08 7.28
CA GLU A 12 1.16 -14.46 6.90
C GLU A 12 0.99 -15.97 6.97
N ILE A 13 -0.18 -16.39 7.45
CA ILE A 13 -0.57 -17.79 7.40
C ILE A 13 -1.07 -18.08 5.99
N HIS A 14 -0.21 -18.62 5.13
CA HIS A 14 -0.50 -18.82 3.71
C HIS A 14 -1.82 -19.57 3.45
N SER A 15 -2.11 -20.62 4.22
CA SER A 15 -3.35 -21.40 4.07
C SER A 15 -4.59 -20.58 4.41
N LEU A 16 -4.50 -19.70 5.42
CA LEU A 16 -5.58 -18.81 5.80
C LEU A 16 -5.78 -17.73 4.74
N ALA A 17 -4.70 -17.11 4.25
CA ALA A 17 -4.76 -16.14 3.17
C ALA A 17 -5.37 -16.75 1.89
N TYR A 18 -4.94 -17.95 1.52
CA TYR A 18 -5.47 -18.67 0.37
C TYR A 18 -6.96 -19.01 0.55
N LEU A 19 -7.34 -19.53 1.73
CA LEU A 19 -8.71 -19.89 2.05
C LEU A 19 -9.62 -18.67 2.11
N SER A 20 -9.15 -17.52 2.63
CA SER A 20 -9.95 -16.29 2.69
C SER A 20 -10.32 -15.78 1.29
N VAL A 21 -9.45 -15.98 0.29
CA VAL A 21 -9.81 -15.66 -1.10
C VAL A 21 -10.93 -16.57 -1.61
N ILE A 22 -10.87 -17.88 -1.30
CA ILE A 22 -11.88 -18.84 -1.73
C ILE A 22 -13.22 -18.59 -1.04
N LEU A 23 -13.20 -18.40 0.29
CA LEU A 23 -14.40 -18.08 1.07
C LEU A 23 -15.04 -16.80 0.56
N GLY A 24 -14.24 -15.78 0.25
CA GLY A 24 -14.73 -14.56 -0.39
C GLY A 24 -15.55 -14.82 -1.66
N TRP A 25 -15.19 -15.81 -2.48
CA TRP A 25 -16.00 -16.16 -3.67
C TRP A 25 -17.27 -16.94 -3.35
N ILE A 26 -17.22 -17.80 -2.33
CA ILE A 26 -18.37 -18.60 -1.89
C ILE A 26 -19.42 -17.70 -1.24
N ASP A 27 -18.98 -16.76 -0.41
CA ASP A 27 -19.86 -15.91 0.38
C ASP A 27 -20.39 -14.72 -0.44
N GLN A 28 -19.69 -14.30 -1.51
CA GLN A 28 -20.05 -13.16 -2.35
C GLN A 28 -21.51 -13.18 -2.86
N PRO A 29 -22.04 -14.28 -3.43
CA PRO A 29 -23.45 -14.36 -3.83
C PRO A 29 -24.43 -14.13 -2.68
N PHE A 30 -24.14 -14.68 -1.50
CA PHE A 30 -24.94 -14.50 -0.30
C PHE A 30 -24.87 -13.06 0.21
N PHE A 31 -23.67 -12.47 0.30
CA PHE A 31 -23.50 -11.06 0.69
C PHE A 31 -24.18 -10.11 -0.31
N ASN A 32 -24.07 -10.34 -1.62
CA ASN A 32 -24.76 -9.54 -2.63
C ASN A 32 -26.29 -9.62 -2.49
N LEU A 33 -26.82 -10.80 -2.15
CA LEU A 33 -28.24 -10.98 -1.86
C LEU A 33 -28.65 -10.25 -0.58
N MET A 34 -27.91 -10.43 0.51
CA MET A 34 -28.16 -9.78 1.80
C MET A 34 -28.09 -8.26 1.67
N GLU A 35 -27.09 -7.73 0.98
CA GLU A 35 -26.96 -6.31 0.74
C GLU A 35 -28.12 -5.78 -0.11
N LYS A 36 -28.60 -6.53 -1.12
CA LYS A 36 -29.79 -6.14 -1.88
C LYS A 36 -31.05 -6.09 -1.00
N LEU A 37 -31.16 -6.98 -0.02
CA LEU A 37 -32.28 -7.06 0.92
C LEU A 37 -32.21 -5.99 2.03
N PHE A 38 -31.01 -5.63 2.48
CA PHE A 38 -30.79 -4.79 3.68
C PHE A 38 -30.06 -3.46 3.41
N LYS A 39 -29.93 -3.06 2.14
CA LYS A 39 -29.09 -1.96 1.61
C LYS A 39 -29.17 -0.61 2.31
N ASN A 40 -30.29 -0.30 2.98
CA ASN A 40 -30.51 0.99 3.64
C ASN A 40 -30.57 0.89 5.17
N SER A 41 -30.57 -0.33 5.72
CA SER A 41 -30.80 -0.59 7.15
C SER A 41 -29.51 -0.89 7.90
N ALA A 42 -28.52 -1.53 7.26
CA ALA A 42 -27.31 -2.01 7.94
C ALA A 42 -26.38 -0.88 8.43
N GLU A 43 -26.05 0.11 7.58
CA GLU A 43 -25.10 1.19 7.94
C GLU A 43 -25.61 2.12 9.04
N LYS A 44 -26.87 2.60 8.93
CA LYS A 44 -27.50 3.44 9.95
C LYS A 44 -27.74 2.72 11.28
N LEU A 45 -27.86 1.39 11.23
CA LEU A 45 -28.04 0.55 12.40
C LEU A 45 -26.68 0.18 13.03
N ALA A 46 -25.63 0.01 12.22
CA ALA A 46 -24.27 -0.26 12.68
C ALA A 46 -23.80 0.85 13.62
N ASP A 47 -23.81 2.12 13.21
CA ASP A 47 -23.35 3.22 14.09
C ASP A 47 -24.15 3.33 15.40
N LYS A 48 -25.46 3.03 15.33
CA LYS A 48 -26.34 3.04 16.51
C LYS A 48 -26.16 1.83 17.42
N ILE A 49 -25.59 0.73 16.92
CA ILE A 49 -25.34 -0.50 17.70
C ILE A 49 -23.89 -0.55 18.18
N THR A 50 -22.92 -0.05 17.40
CA THR A 50 -21.49 -0.19 17.68
C THR A 50 -21.11 0.44 19.02
N LEU A 51 -21.51 1.69 19.28
CA LEU A 51 -21.16 2.32 20.57
C LEU A 51 -21.85 1.64 21.76
N PRO A 52 -23.17 1.30 21.72
CA PRO A 52 -23.77 0.45 22.73
C PRO A 52 -23.10 -0.92 22.91
N PHE A 53 -22.65 -1.55 21.82
CA PHE A 53 -21.93 -2.82 21.87
C PHE A 53 -20.58 -2.66 22.55
N PHE A 54 -19.79 -1.63 22.20
CA PHE A 54 -18.53 -1.32 22.89
C PHE A 54 -18.79 -1.09 24.37
N ASN A 55 -19.75 -0.25 24.72
CA ASN A 55 -20.13 0.01 26.11
C ASN A 55 -20.58 -1.26 26.85
N LEU A 56 -21.32 -2.16 26.19
CA LEU A 56 -21.71 -3.46 26.75
C LEU A 56 -20.49 -4.35 27.00
N MET A 57 -19.55 -4.43 26.06
CA MET A 57 -18.32 -5.22 26.23
C MET A 57 -17.44 -4.67 27.35
N VAL A 58 -17.36 -3.33 27.50
CA VAL A 58 -16.68 -2.69 28.64
C VAL A 58 -17.39 -2.99 29.94
N PHE A 59 -18.73 -2.89 29.97
CA PHE A 59 -19.54 -3.20 31.15
C PHE A 59 -19.36 -4.66 31.60
N LEU A 60 -19.30 -5.59 30.65
CA LEU A 60 -19.04 -7.02 30.90
C LEU A 60 -17.56 -7.33 31.21
N LYS A 61 -16.68 -6.32 31.24
CA LYS A 61 -15.22 -6.46 31.42
C LYS A 61 -14.54 -7.37 30.38
N LEU A 62 -15.14 -7.47 29.20
CA LEU A 62 -14.60 -8.19 28.05
C LEU A 62 -13.73 -7.29 27.18
N GLY A 63 -13.97 -5.97 27.21
CA GLY A 63 -13.16 -4.97 26.52
C GLY A 63 -12.89 -3.74 27.39
N TYR A 64 -12.11 -2.79 26.85
CA TYR A 64 -11.82 -1.50 27.48
C TYR A 64 -11.56 -0.42 26.43
N PHE A 65 -11.65 0.85 26.83
CA PHE A 65 -11.21 1.97 26.01
C PHE A 65 -9.83 2.47 26.45
N SER A 66 -8.97 2.81 25.48
CA SER A 66 -7.74 3.57 25.69
C SER A 66 -7.93 5.01 25.20
N ASP A 67 -7.40 5.98 25.94
CA ASP A 67 -7.43 7.42 25.62
C ASP A 67 -6.10 7.92 25.01
N LYS A 68 -5.18 7.01 24.70
CA LYS A 68 -3.90 7.30 24.05
C LYS A 68 -3.41 6.13 23.21
N PRO A 69 -2.63 6.39 22.15
CA PRO A 69 -1.93 5.34 21.41
C PRO A 69 -0.85 4.66 22.27
N ASP A 70 -0.58 3.39 21.96
CA ASP A 70 0.47 2.57 22.55
C ASP A 70 1.56 2.18 21.53
N ASN A 71 2.48 1.29 21.92
CA ASN A 71 3.58 0.86 21.07
C ASN A 71 3.18 -0.13 19.97
N LYS A 72 2.03 -0.79 20.11
CA LYS A 72 1.48 -1.72 19.11
C LYS A 72 0.67 -0.98 18.05
N ASP A 73 0.28 0.27 18.29
CA ASP A 73 -0.37 1.11 17.30
C ASP A 73 0.53 1.42 16.10
N THR A 74 -0.11 1.43 14.94
CA THR A 74 0.55 1.77 13.67
C THR A 74 0.94 3.25 13.65
N TRP A 75 1.97 3.58 12.87
CA TRP A 75 2.35 4.99 12.64
C TRP A 75 1.22 5.80 12.02
N ARG A 76 0.36 5.16 11.20
CA ARG A 76 -0.88 5.73 10.67
C ARG A 76 -1.82 6.16 11.80
N THR A 77 -2.10 5.27 12.75
CA THR A 77 -2.94 5.57 13.92
C THR A 77 -2.35 6.73 14.73
N LYS A 78 -1.04 6.67 15.00
CA LYS A 78 -0.34 7.69 15.79
C LYS A 78 -0.42 9.08 15.16
N CYS A 79 -0.05 9.23 13.88
CA CYS A 79 -0.10 10.54 13.23
C CYS A 79 -1.53 11.10 13.10
N PHE A 80 -2.53 10.22 12.97
CA PHE A 80 -3.93 10.64 12.92
C PHE A 80 -4.44 11.10 14.29
N TRP A 81 -4.02 10.42 15.36
CA TRP A 81 -4.32 10.77 16.74
C TRP A 81 -3.63 12.06 17.18
N ASP A 82 -2.35 12.25 16.82
CA ASP A 82 -1.59 13.45 17.15
C ASP A 82 -2.25 14.71 16.58
N GLU A 83 -2.74 14.64 15.34
CA GLU A 83 -3.52 15.72 14.74
C GLU A 83 -4.87 15.94 15.45
N ALA A 84 -5.54 14.86 15.88
CA ALA A 84 -6.78 14.97 16.65
C ALA A 84 -6.55 15.75 17.97
N VAL A 85 -5.47 15.42 18.68
CA VAL A 85 -5.05 16.11 19.91
C VAL A 85 -4.75 17.58 19.64
N ARG A 86 -4.03 17.91 18.56
CA ARG A 86 -3.75 19.31 18.16
C ARG A 86 -5.02 20.13 17.94
N ARG A 87 -6.10 19.50 17.49
CA ARG A 87 -7.41 20.12 17.24
C ARG A 87 -8.35 20.10 18.45
N GLY A 88 -7.94 19.50 19.56
CA GLY A 88 -8.81 19.31 20.73
C GLY A 88 -9.90 18.24 20.56
N ILE A 89 -9.76 17.36 19.57
CA ILE A 89 -10.65 16.22 19.35
C ILE A 89 -10.29 15.13 20.37
N LYS A 90 -11.27 14.69 21.16
CA LYS A 90 -11.08 13.60 22.12
C LYS A 90 -11.19 12.27 21.41
N MET A 91 -10.11 11.52 21.38
CA MET A 91 -10.04 10.19 20.76
C MET A 91 -10.06 9.09 21.82
N LYS A 92 -10.73 7.98 21.51
CA LYS A 92 -10.68 6.72 22.26
C LYS A 92 -10.51 5.56 21.29
N GLU A 93 -9.74 4.55 21.67
CA GLU A 93 -9.65 3.27 20.95
C GLU A 93 -10.32 2.18 21.78
N PHE A 94 -11.14 1.34 21.15
CA PHE A 94 -11.76 0.18 21.77
C PHE A 94 -10.91 -1.08 21.57
N HIS A 95 -10.72 -1.82 22.65
CA HIS A 95 -9.97 -3.08 22.67
C HIS A 95 -10.85 -4.25 23.11
N LEU A 96 -10.81 -5.35 22.35
CA LEU A 96 -11.47 -6.61 22.67
C LEU A 96 -10.53 -7.79 22.37
N GLY A 97 -9.75 -8.20 23.38
CA GLY A 97 -8.69 -9.19 23.18
C GLY A 97 -7.64 -8.72 22.15
N PRO A 98 -7.45 -9.43 21.02
CA PRO A 98 -6.55 -9.00 19.95
C PRO A 98 -7.17 -7.97 19.00
N ILE A 99 -8.48 -7.73 19.08
CA ILE A 99 -9.19 -6.79 18.21
C ILE A 99 -8.91 -5.37 18.68
N ARG A 100 -8.51 -4.53 17.72
CA ARG A 100 -8.07 -3.13 17.84
C ARG A 100 -8.54 -2.34 16.63
N ASP A 101 -8.12 -1.08 16.52
CA ASP A 101 -8.42 -0.15 15.42
C ASP A 101 -9.88 0.35 15.37
N GLY A 102 -10.72 0.04 16.37
CA GLY A 102 -12.04 0.65 16.51
C GLY A 102 -11.96 1.95 17.30
N PHE A 103 -12.30 3.08 16.71
CA PHE A 103 -12.11 4.40 17.30
C PHE A 103 -13.42 5.15 17.55
N VAL A 104 -13.40 5.99 18.58
CA VAL A 104 -14.44 6.98 18.88
C VAL A 104 -13.77 8.34 18.97
N ALA A 105 -14.23 9.29 18.16
CA ALA A 105 -13.81 10.69 18.20
C ALA A 105 -14.96 11.58 18.68
N GLU A 106 -14.68 12.48 19.61
CA GLU A 106 -15.64 13.43 20.17
C GLU A 106 -15.12 14.87 20.04
N TYR A 107 -15.91 15.76 19.43
CA TYR A 107 -15.61 17.19 19.29
C TYR A 107 -16.90 18.00 19.35
N GLU A 108 -16.97 19.00 20.24
CA GLU A 108 -18.13 19.91 20.40
C GLU A 108 -19.50 19.20 20.45
N GLY A 109 -19.57 18.06 21.13
CA GLY A 109 -20.80 17.26 21.28
C GLY A 109 -21.14 16.37 20.09
N LYS A 110 -20.35 16.38 19.01
CA LYS A 110 -20.43 15.39 17.94
C LYS A 110 -19.58 14.18 18.27
N THR A 111 -20.09 13.00 17.95
CA THR A 111 -19.38 11.71 18.09
C THR A 111 -19.29 11.02 16.74
N ILE A 112 -18.11 10.56 16.38
CA ILE A 112 -17.84 9.78 15.17
C ILE A 112 -17.21 8.46 15.57
N LEU A 113 -17.71 7.37 15.02
CA LEU A 113 -17.11 6.04 15.13
C LEU A 113 -16.49 5.67 13.79
N PHE A 114 -15.34 5.02 13.82
CA PHE A 114 -14.67 4.53 12.62
C PHE A 114 -13.65 3.44 12.94
N ASP A 115 -13.39 2.58 11.96
CA ASP A 115 -12.36 1.56 12.03
C ASP A 115 -11.14 1.98 11.19
N GLY A 116 -9.96 2.05 11.81
CA GLY A 116 -8.72 2.50 11.17
C GLY A 116 -8.70 4.00 10.87
N LEU A 117 -9.29 4.41 9.75
CA LEU A 117 -9.40 5.82 9.33
C LEU A 117 -10.85 6.13 8.93
N PRO A 118 -11.40 7.29 9.30
CA PRO A 118 -12.79 7.63 9.02
C PRO A 118 -13.04 7.88 7.53
N ARG A 119 -14.24 7.48 7.06
CA ARG A 119 -14.76 7.79 5.72
C ARG A 119 -15.98 8.69 5.84
N PRO A 120 -15.82 10.02 5.76
CA PRO A 120 -16.93 10.94 5.96
C PRO A 120 -17.85 11.03 4.74
N GLY A 121 -19.14 11.23 5.00
CA GLY A 121 -20.07 11.88 4.06
C GLY A 121 -20.51 11.10 2.81
N LEU A 122 -20.18 9.82 2.66
CA LEU A 122 -20.61 9.01 1.52
C LEU A 122 -21.22 7.68 1.98
N LYS A 123 -22.24 7.20 1.25
CA LYS A 123 -22.59 5.77 1.28
C LYS A 123 -21.33 4.97 0.97
N GLU A 124 -21.15 3.82 1.62
CA GLU A 124 -19.97 3.00 1.41
C GLU A 124 -19.72 2.81 -0.10
N SER A 125 -18.52 3.18 -0.57
CA SER A 125 -18.22 3.14 -1.99
C SER A 125 -18.38 1.71 -2.51
N PRO A 126 -19.13 1.48 -3.61
CA PRO A 126 -19.17 0.17 -4.27
C PRO A 126 -17.78 -0.33 -4.69
N ALA A 127 -16.79 0.58 -4.80
CA ALA A 127 -15.42 0.25 -5.11
C ALA A 127 -14.68 -0.49 -3.99
N LEU A 128 -15.07 -0.33 -2.72
CA LEU A 128 -14.43 -1.00 -1.58
C LEU A 128 -14.41 -2.53 -1.72
N LYS A 129 -15.40 -3.10 -2.40
CA LYS A 129 -15.51 -4.55 -2.61
C LYS A 129 -14.50 -5.13 -3.59
N TRP A 130 -13.90 -4.28 -4.44
CA TRP A 130 -13.07 -4.74 -5.54
C TRP A 130 -11.79 -3.94 -5.77
N MET A 131 -11.63 -2.73 -5.24
CA MET A 131 -10.48 -1.88 -5.56
C MET A 131 -9.13 -2.49 -5.13
N ASP A 132 -9.15 -3.26 -4.03
CA ASP A 132 -7.96 -3.98 -3.55
C ASP A 132 -7.72 -5.30 -4.33
N ASN A 133 -8.67 -5.72 -5.18
CA ASN A 133 -8.55 -6.86 -6.10
C ASN A 133 -7.88 -6.41 -7.40
N LYS A 134 -6.59 -6.75 -7.54
CA LYS A 134 -5.72 -6.30 -8.64
C LYS A 134 -6.25 -6.68 -10.02
N GLY A 135 -6.88 -7.85 -10.17
CA GLY A 135 -7.48 -8.31 -11.41
C GLY A 135 -8.69 -7.48 -11.83
N ILE A 136 -9.68 -7.34 -10.93
CA ILE A 136 -10.91 -6.58 -11.21
C ILE A 136 -10.59 -5.10 -11.41
N MET A 137 -9.71 -4.53 -10.57
CA MET A 137 -9.28 -3.14 -10.68
C MET A 137 -8.65 -2.88 -12.05
N LYS A 138 -7.71 -3.73 -12.49
CA LYS A 138 -7.07 -3.59 -13.79
C LYS A 138 -8.07 -3.54 -14.94
N GLU A 139 -9.02 -4.48 -14.97
CA GLU A 139 -10.02 -4.55 -16.05
C GLU A 139 -10.88 -3.27 -16.10
N LYS A 140 -11.33 -2.79 -14.93
CA LYS A 140 -12.13 -1.57 -14.82
C LYS A 140 -11.34 -0.32 -15.21
N PHE A 141 -10.09 -0.21 -14.76
CA PHE A 141 -9.24 0.95 -15.05
C PHE A 141 -8.88 1.00 -16.53
N LYS A 142 -8.61 -0.16 -17.14
CA LYS A 142 -8.40 -0.24 -18.59
C LYS A 142 -9.63 0.20 -19.39
N GLN A 143 -10.84 -0.14 -18.95
CA GLN A 143 -12.09 0.31 -19.58
C GLN A 143 -12.29 1.83 -19.44
N GLU A 144 -11.81 2.41 -18.34
CA GLU A 144 -11.84 3.85 -18.05
C GLU A 144 -10.71 4.63 -18.73
N GLY A 145 -9.82 3.96 -19.48
CA GLY A 145 -8.68 4.59 -20.14
C GLY A 145 -7.55 5.01 -19.19
N LEU A 146 -7.55 4.50 -17.95
CA LEU A 146 -6.49 4.71 -16.97
C LEU A 146 -5.27 3.83 -17.28
N PRO A 147 -4.03 4.33 -17.07
CA PRO A 147 -2.82 3.56 -17.37
C PRO A 147 -2.65 2.42 -16.36
N VAL A 148 -2.55 1.20 -16.86
CA VAL A 148 -2.27 -0.02 -16.07
C VAL A 148 -1.36 -0.94 -16.88
N ALA A 149 -0.57 -1.76 -16.20
CA ALA A 149 0.31 -2.73 -16.84
C ALA A 149 -0.49 -3.71 -17.74
N ASP A 150 -0.04 -3.94 -18.97
CA ASP A 150 -0.62 -4.99 -19.81
C ASP A 150 -0.39 -6.37 -19.18
N GLY A 151 -1.36 -7.26 -19.31
CA GLY A 151 -1.31 -8.57 -18.68
C GLY A 151 -2.70 -9.14 -18.41
N GLY A 152 -2.78 -10.02 -17.42
CA GLY A 152 -4.04 -10.61 -17.00
C GLY A 152 -3.88 -11.48 -15.76
N VAL A 153 -4.96 -12.19 -15.43
CA VAL A 153 -5.00 -13.08 -14.28
C VAL A 153 -4.99 -14.54 -14.76
N ALA A 154 -4.17 -15.37 -14.13
CA ALA A 154 -4.01 -16.77 -14.44
C ALA A 154 -4.38 -17.66 -13.24
N TRP A 155 -5.20 -18.68 -13.51
CA TRP A 155 -5.50 -19.73 -12.54
C TRP A 155 -4.49 -20.89 -12.60
N SER A 156 -3.97 -21.18 -13.77
CA SER A 156 -3.05 -22.30 -14.03
C SER A 156 -1.76 -21.83 -14.71
N ILE A 157 -0.72 -22.65 -14.60
CA ILE A 157 0.56 -22.42 -15.30
C ILE A 157 0.32 -22.30 -16.82
N SER A 158 -0.57 -23.12 -17.39
CA SER A 158 -0.91 -23.03 -18.82
C SER A 158 -1.50 -21.66 -19.18
N SER A 159 -2.43 -21.13 -18.38
CA SER A 159 -2.96 -19.77 -18.60
C SER A 159 -1.91 -18.68 -18.40
N ALA A 160 -1.00 -18.85 -17.42
CA ALA A 160 0.10 -17.92 -17.19
C ALA A 160 1.06 -17.87 -18.38
N LEU A 161 1.44 -19.02 -18.94
CA LEU A 161 2.30 -19.12 -20.12
C LEU A 161 1.66 -18.48 -21.35
N LYS A 162 0.33 -18.59 -21.52
CA LYS A 162 -0.38 -17.89 -22.60
C LYS A 162 -0.25 -16.37 -22.47
N ILE A 163 -0.44 -15.83 -21.26
CA ILE A 163 -0.29 -14.40 -20.99
C ILE A 163 1.17 -13.97 -21.21
N PHE A 164 2.12 -14.71 -20.67
CA PHE A 164 3.55 -14.46 -20.83
C PHE A 164 3.96 -14.42 -22.31
N ASN A 165 3.57 -15.42 -23.11
CA ASN A 165 3.90 -15.47 -24.54
C ASN A 165 3.34 -14.28 -25.33
N ARG A 166 2.18 -13.74 -24.92
CA ARG A 166 1.62 -12.50 -25.48
C ARG A 166 2.47 -11.29 -25.09
N LEU A 167 2.87 -11.20 -23.82
CA LEU A 167 3.71 -10.12 -23.29
C LEU A 167 5.16 -10.17 -23.78
N GLN A 168 5.61 -11.28 -24.36
CA GLN A 168 6.93 -11.42 -25.01
C GLN A 168 6.94 -10.92 -26.48
N LYS A 169 5.81 -10.42 -27.00
CA LYS A 169 5.68 -9.89 -28.37
C LYS A 169 5.03 -8.49 -28.33
N PRO A 170 5.77 -7.40 -28.04
CA PRO A 170 7.24 -7.26 -27.97
C PRO A 170 7.86 -7.82 -26.69
N LYS A 171 9.19 -8.03 -26.67
CA LYS A 171 9.89 -8.61 -25.51
C LYS A 171 9.88 -7.64 -24.31
N LYS A 172 8.97 -7.85 -23.36
CA LYS A 172 8.89 -7.09 -22.11
C LYS A 172 9.27 -8.00 -20.93
N PRO A 173 10.01 -7.52 -19.91
CA PRO A 173 10.11 -8.24 -18.65
C PRO A 173 8.70 -8.39 -18.05
N VAL A 174 8.48 -9.48 -17.34
CA VAL A 174 7.18 -9.83 -16.75
C VAL A 174 7.32 -9.90 -15.23
N ILE A 175 6.22 -9.67 -14.54
CA ILE A 175 6.11 -9.93 -13.10
C ILE A 175 5.01 -10.94 -12.82
N THR A 176 5.11 -11.57 -11.65
CA THR A 176 4.02 -12.35 -11.07
C THR A 176 3.74 -11.87 -9.66
N LYS A 177 2.45 -11.72 -9.31
CA LYS A 177 2.02 -11.34 -7.96
C LYS A 177 0.68 -12.00 -7.58
N PRO A 178 0.42 -12.24 -6.29
CA PRO A 178 -0.91 -12.67 -5.83
C PRO A 178 -2.00 -11.67 -6.25
N ASN A 179 -3.16 -12.16 -6.68
CA ASN A 179 -4.28 -11.28 -7.06
C ASN A 179 -4.84 -10.46 -5.90
N LEU A 180 -4.80 -11.01 -4.69
CA LEU A 180 -5.09 -10.34 -3.44
C LEU A 180 -3.87 -10.40 -2.53
N GLY A 181 -3.60 -9.32 -1.82
CA GLY A 181 -2.45 -9.19 -0.94
C GLY A 181 -1.76 -7.83 -1.09
N SER A 182 -0.83 -7.57 -0.18
CA SER A 182 -0.12 -6.29 -0.05
C SER A 182 1.38 -6.50 0.21
N ARG A 183 2.15 -5.41 0.31
CA ARG A 183 3.58 -5.39 0.70
C ARG A 183 4.50 -6.20 -0.22
N SER A 184 4.13 -6.32 -1.50
CA SER A 184 4.87 -7.08 -2.50
C SER A 184 5.15 -8.54 -2.11
N ARG A 185 4.34 -9.12 -1.20
CA ARG A 185 4.53 -10.49 -0.73
C ARG A 185 4.36 -11.48 -1.89
N HIS A 186 5.26 -12.45 -1.94
CA HIS A 186 5.29 -13.49 -3.00
C HIS A 186 5.26 -12.92 -4.43
N THR A 187 5.71 -11.68 -4.61
CA THR A 187 5.94 -11.09 -5.92
C THR A 187 7.30 -11.54 -6.44
N MET A 188 7.39 -11.75 -7.76
CA MET A 188 8.65 -11.96 -8.47
C MET A 188 8.65 -11.07 -9.71
N ILE A 189 9.70 -10.28 -9.85
CA ILE A 189 9.95 -9.34 -10.95
C ILE A 189 11.13 -9.84 -11.81
N HIS A 190 11.45 -9.16 -12.92
CA HIS A 190 12.50 -9.53 -13.87
C HIS A 190 12.31 -10.90 -14.55
N ILE A 191 11.06 -11.32 -14.76
CA ILE A 191 10.76 -12.62 -15.38
C ILE A 191 10.93 -12.48 -16.90
N ASN A 192 11.98 -13.11 -17.42
CA ASN A 192 12.33 -13.07 -18.84
C ASN A 192 12.21 -14.45 -19.52
N THR A 193 12.01 -15.51 -18.75
CA THR A 193 11.93 -16.89 -19.25
C THR A 193 10.67 -17.61 -18.77
N PRO A 194 10.16 -18.60 -19.52
CA PRO A 194 9.09 -19.47 -19.06
C PRO A 194 9.40 -20.19 -17.74
N GLU A 195 10.66 -20.55 -17.51
CA GLU A 195 11.11 -21.22 -16.30
C GLU A 195 10.97 -20.30 -15.07
N ASP A 196 11.43 -19.05 -15.20
CA ASP A 196 11.25 -18.01 -14.17
C ASP A 196 9.78 -17.73 -13.91
N LEU A 197 8.95 -17.73 -14.97
CA LEU A 197 7.50 -17.54 -14.84
C LEU A 197 6.88 -18.64 -13.99
N ILE A 198 7.27 -19.90 -14.21
CA ILE A 198 6.75 -21.02 -13.43
C ILE A 198 7.14 -20.90 -11.95
N ILE A 199 8.36 -20.45 -11.66
CA ILE A 199 8.84 -20.21 -10.30
C ILE A 199 8.01 -19.11 -9.64
N GLY A 200 7.90 -17.95 -10.29
CA GLY A 200 7.12 -16.80 -9.82
C GLY A 200 5.64 -17.12 -9.63
N PHE A 201 5.05 -17.85 -10.58
CA PHE A 201 3.66 -18.30 -10.49
C PHE A 201 3.44 -19.20 -9.28
N LYS A 202 4.29 -20.22 -9.07
CA LYS A 202 4.20 -21.12 -7.90
C LYS A 202 4.39 -20.37 -6.59
N LYS A 203 5.24 -19.33 -6.58
CA LYS A 203 5.44 -18.45 -5.44
C LYS A 203 4.15 -17.71 -5.09
N ALA A 204 3.59 -16.95 -6.03
CA ALA A 204 2.36 -16.19 -5.85
C ALA A 204 1.15 -17.07 -5.49
N LYS A 205 1.05 -18.27 -6.08
CA LYS A 205 -0.04 -19.24 -5.85
C LYS A 205 -0.13 -19.71 -4.39
N LYS A 206 0.93 -19.56 -3.59
CA LYS A 206 0.91 -19.87 -2.15
C LYS A 206 -0.05 -18.99 -1.36
N LEU A 207 -0.25 -17.74 -1.79
CA LEU A 207 -1.11 -16.78 -1.10
C LEU A 207 -2.47 -16.61 -1.77
N SER A 208 -2.55 -16.80 -3.08
CA SER A 208 -3.77 -16.55 -3.83
C SER A 208 -4.01 -17.62 -4.89
N PRO A 209 -5.25 -18.15 -5.01
CA PRO A 209 -5.63 -19.02 -6.12
C PRO A 209 -5.53 -18.34 -7.50
N LEU A 210 -5.62 -17.03 -7.57
CA LEU A 210 -5.40 -16.29 -8.81
C LEU A 210 -4.04 -15.57 -8.76
N VAL A 211 -3.27 -15.66 -9.84
CA VAL A 211 -1.96 -15.00 -9.98
C VAL A 211 -2.06 -13.97 -11.10
N VAL A 212 -1.67 -12.74 -10.82
CA VAL A 212 -1.53 -11.70 -11.84
C VAL A 212 -0.21 -11.91 -12.56
N VAL A 213 -0.27 -11.92 -13.89
CA VAL A 213 0.89 -11.97 -14.81
C VAL A 213 0.82 -10.73 -15.68
N GLU A 214 1.81 -9.84 -15.58
CA GLU A 214 1.78 -8.54 -16.24
C GLU A 214 3.17 -8.07 -16.66
N GLU A 215 3.23 -7.12 -17.60
CA GLU A 215 4.49 -6.46 -17.93
C GLU A 215 5.07 -5.79 -16.68
N GLU A 216 6.38 -5.81 -16.58
CA GLU A 216 7.09 -5.01 -15.58
C GLU A 216 7.06 -3.54 -16.00
N LEU A 217 6.51 -2.70 -15.14
CA LEU A 217 6.55 -1.26 -15.31
C LEU A 217 7.96 -0.73 -15.00
N ARG A 218 8.34 0.36 -15.67
CA ARG A 218 9.65 1.00 -15.53
C ARG A 218 9.53 2.32 -14.79
N GLY A 219 10.43 2.55 -13.83
CA GLY A 219 10.55 3.80 -13.10
C GLY A 219 10.55 3.60 -11.60
N TYR A 220 10.18 4.64 -10.87
CA TYR A 220 10.09 4.63 -9.42
C TYR A 220 8.67 4.35 -8.96
N LEU A 221 8.54 3.74 -7.78
CA LEU A 221 7.26 3.51 -7.14
C LEU A 221 6.83 4.78 -6.40
N PHE A 222 5.63 5.26 -6.69
CA PHE A 222 5.00 6.38 -6.00
C PHE A 222 3.72 5.93 -5.31
N ARG A 223 3.40 6.57 -4.19
CA ARG A 223 2.08 6.51 -3.56
C ARG A 223 1.44 7.89 -3.53
N GLY A 224 0.39 8.06 -4.32
CA GLY A 224 -0.53 9.18 -4.21
C GLY A 224 -1.58 8.89 -3.13
N THR A 225 -1.87 9.86 -2.28
CA THR A 225 -2.99 9.80 -1.34
C THR A 225 -4.01 10.84 -1.71
N LEU A 226 -5.26 10.40 -1.85
CA LEU A 226 -6.40 11.25 -2.17
C LEU A 226 -7.38 11.30 -1.02
N ILE A 227 -7.82 12.52 -0.69
CA ILE A 227 -8.82 12.79 0.34
C ILE A 227 -9.91 13.66 -0.27
N GLY A 228 -11.16 13.23 -0.17
CA GLY A 228 -12.31 13.95 -0.72
C GLY A 228 -12.21 14.17 -2.24
N GLY A 229 -11.62 13.21 -2.96
CA GLY A 229 -11.39 13.31 -4.41
C GLY A 229 -10.20 14.17 -4.83
N LYS A 230 -9.44 14.74 -3.88
CA LYS A 230 -8.30 15.62 -4.16
C LYS A 230 -6.98 14.97 -3.80
N LEU A 231 -5.98 15.16 -4.66
CA LEU A 231 -4.62 14.72 -4.38
C LEU A 231 -4.02 15.57 -3.27
N VAL A 232 -3.77 14.95 -2.11
CA VAL A 232 -3.24 15.65 -0.93
C VAL A 232 -1.77 15.38 -0.69
N GLY A 233 -1.23 14.27 -1.22
CA GLY A 233 0.15 13.86 -1.00
C GLY A 233 0.66 12.90 -2.07
N VAL A 234 1.93 13.00 -2.47
CA VAL A 234 2.62 12.02 -3.32
C VAL A 234 4.01 11.73 -2.76
N VAL A 235 4.25 10.48 -2.38
CA VAL A 235 5.54 10.05 -1.84
C VAL A 235 6.21 9.06 -2.79
N LYS A 236 7.46 9.34 -3.17
CA LYS A 236 8.35 8.38 -3.84
C LYS A 236 8.81 7.36 -2.82
N ARG A 237 8.80 6.07 -3.18
CA ARG A 237 9.19 4.96 -2.32
C ARG A 237 10.38 4.27 -2.93
N ASP A 238 11.54 4.51 -2.35
CA ASP A 238 12.81 3.99 -2.85
C ASP A 238 13.11 2.62 -2.23
N GLN A 239 13.83 1.80 -2.99
CA GLN A 239 14.45 0.58 -2.49
C GLN A 239 15.56 0.97 -1.49
N PRO A 240 16.02 0.04 -0.63
CA PRO A 240 17.29 0.26 0.05
C PRO A 240 18.37 0.41 -1.03
N GLU A 241 18.95 1.59 -1.13
CA GLU A 241 19.87 1.94 -2.22
C GLU A 241 21.01 2.85 -1.76
N VAL A 242 22.08 2.90 -2.56
CA VAL A 242 23.17 3.87 -2.41
C VAL A 242 23.49 4.49 -3.77
N LEU A 243 23.82 5.79 -3.75
CA LEU A 243 24.35 6.50 -4.91
C LEU A 243 25.87 6.36 -4.93
N CYS A 244 26.40 5.75 -5.98
CA CYS A 244 27.83 5.58 -6.16
C CYS A 244 28.52 6.90 -6.50
N ASP A 245 29.69 7.13 -5.89
CA ASP A 245 30.50 8.32 -6.09
C ASP A 245 31.74 8.10 -6.97
N GLY A 246 32.01 6.84 -7.35
CA GLY A 246 33.19 6.46 -8.14
C GLY A 246 34.47 6.34 -7.33
N VAL A 247 34.41 6.43 -6.00
CA VAL A 247 35.58 6.43 -5.10
C VAL A 247 35.47 5.31 -4.06
N HIS A 248 34.30 5.16 -3.44
CA HIS A 248 34.09 4.21 -2.35
C HIS A 248 33.44 2.91 -2.82
N THR A 249 33.70 1.83 -2.09
CA THR A 249 33.06 0.54 -2.31
C THR A 249 31.57 0.60 -1.96
N VAL A 250 30.76 -0.30 -2.55
CA VAL A 250 29.33 -0.44 -2.19
C VAL A 250 29.15 -0.65 -0.67
N ARG A 251 30.05 -1.42 -0.05
CA ARG A 251 30.07 -1.65 1.41
C ARG A 251 30.29 -0.39 2.21
N GLU A 252 31.21 0.46 1.79
CA GLU A 252 31.50 1.74 2.47
C GLU A 252 30.34 2.71 2.32
N LEU A 253 29.80 2.84 1.11
CA LEU A 253 28.62 3.67 0.83
C LEU A 253 27.42 3.23 1.67
N MET A 254 27.16 1.92 1.77
CA MET A 254 26.09 1.38 2.61
C MET A 254 26.32 1.64 4.10
N LYS A 255 27.56 1.51 4.57
CA LYS A 255 27.91 1.83 5.96
C LYS A 255 27.68 3.31 6.26
N GLU A 256 28.05 4.19 5.33
CA GLU A 256 27.83 5.63 5.47
C GLU A 256 26.34 5.98 5.48
N GLU A 257 25.57 5.44 4.53
CA GLU A 257 24.12 5.63 4.48
C GLU A 257 23.43 5.14 5.76
N ASN A 258 23.92 4.05 6.37
CA ASN A 258 23.43 3.53 7.64
C ASN A 258 23.80 4.35 8.89
N LYS A 259 24.66 5.37 8.77
CA LYS A 259 24.96 6.30 9.88
C LYS A 259 23.93 7.41 10.03
N ARG A 260 23.01 7.57 9.06
CA ARG A 260 21.89 8.52 9.15
C ARG A 260 21.13 8.36 10.47
N PRO A 261 20.96 9.42 11.28
CA PRO A 261 20.23 9.35 12.54
C PRO A 261 18.82 8.78 12.40
N GLU A 262 18.15 9.07 11.28
CA GLU A 262 16.79 8.64 10.98
C GLU A 262 16.67 7.11 10.89
N ARG A 263 17.75 6.42 10.50
CA ARG A 263 17.83 4.94 10.44
C ARG A 263 18.09 4.26 11.78
N ALA A 264 18.38 5.05 12.83
CA ALA A 264 18.40 4.58 14.21
C ALA A 264 17.03 4.75 14.91
N GLY A 265 16.11 5.49 14.27
CA GLY A 265 14.77 5.71 14.77
C GLY A 265 13.81 4.55 14.48
N PRO A 266 12.55 4.65 14.94
CA PRO A 266 11.59 3.56 14.82
C PRO A 266 10.85 3.51 13.47
N ILE A 267 11.17 4.43 12.56
CA ILE A 267 10.50 4.59 11.25
C ILE A 267 11.36 3.98 10.14
N PHE A 268 12.58 4.49 9.95
CA PHE A 268 13.53 3.98 8.97
C PHE A 268 14.50 3.01 9.63
N HIS A 269 14.84 1.94 8.92
CA HIS A 269 15.76 0.93 9.42
C HIS A 269 17.06 0.94 8.63
N LYS A 270 18.09 0.32 9.19
CA LYS A 270 19.36 0.12 8.49
C LYS A 270 19.17 -0.79 7.29
N ILE A 271 19.90 -0.49 6.22
CA ILE A 271 20.12 -1.38 5.09
C ILE A 271 20.95 -2.57 5.59
N VAL A 272 20.46 -3.77 5.34
CA VAL A 272 21.14 -5.03 5.66
C VAL A 272 21.18 -5.88 4.40
N VAL A 273 22.34 -6.46 4.11
CA VAL A 273 22.49 -7.42 3.02
C VAL A 273 22.27 -8.82 3.59
N ASP A 274 21.08 -9.35 3.35
CA ASP A 274 20.75 -10.74 3.61
C ASP A 274 20.74 -11.54 2.29
N LYS A 275 20.25 -12.78 2.30
CA LYS A 275 20.15 -13.61 1.08
C LYS A 275 19.35 -12.96 -0.07
N GLU A 276 18.34 -12.13 0.22
CA GLU A 276 17.60 -11.42 -0.83
C GLU A 276 18.44 -10.26 -1.38
N GLY A 277 19.18 -9.56 -0.52
CA GLY A 277 20.14 -8.56 -0.95
C GLY A 277 21.29 -9.15 -1.78
N GLU A 278 21.81 -10.32 -1.44
CA GLU A 278 22.81 -11.02 -2.26
C GLU A 278 22.28 -11.39 -3.66
N ILE A 279 21.02 -11.83 -3.74
CA ILE A 279 20.35 -12.11 -5.02
C ILE A 279 20.21 -10.82 -5.83
N GLU A 280 19.85 -9.71 -5.19
CA GLU A 280 19.69 -8.42 -5.86
C GLU A 280 21.02 -7.89 -6.41
N LEU A 281 22.08 -7.89 -5.60
CA LEU A 281 23.42 -7.49 -6.02
C LEU A 281 23.92 -8.37 -7.19
N LYS A 282 23.68 -9.70 -7.11
CA LYS A 282 24.02 -10.62 -8.19
C LYS A 282 23.25 -10.30 -9.48
N ARG A 283 21.95 -9.94 -9.39
CA ARG A 283 21.14 -9.53 -10.54
C ARG A 283 21.72 -8.28 -11.20
N GLU A 284 22.22 -7.35 -10.39
CA GLU A 284 22.89 -6.13 -10.85
C GLU A 284 24.34 -6.34 -11.34
N ASN A 285 24.84 -7.58 -11.30
CA ASN A 285 26.23 -7.95 -11.58
C ASN A 285 27.22 -7.10 -10.77
N ILE A 286 26.96 -6.94 -9.48
CA ILE A 286 27.79 -6.16 -8.56
C ILE A 286 28.08 -6.96 -7.28
N ILE A 287 29.24 -6.72 -6.68
CA ILE A 287 29.60 -7.24 -5.35
C ILE A 287 29.90 -6.09 -4.39
N MET A 288 29.87 -6.39 -3.09
CA MET A 288 30.01 -5.39 -2.03
C MET A 288 31.33 -4.62 -2.05
N ASP A 289 32.38 -5.21 -2.62
CA ASP A 289 33.72 -4.64 -2.66
C ASP A 289 34.02 -3.94 -4.01
N ASP A 290 33.04 -3.86 -4.91
CA ASP A 290 33.14 -3.07 -6.14
C ASP A 290 33.09 -1.57 -5.85
N VAL A 291 33.78 -0.78 -6.68
CA VAL A 291 33.70 0.69 -6.74
C VAL A 291 32.98 1.09 -8.04
N PRO A 292 31.64 1.26 -8.04
CA PRO A 292 30.91 1.51 -9.26
C PRO A 292 31.04 2.98 -9.69
N LYS A 293 30.84 3.25 -10.98
CA LYS A 293 30.95 4.59 -11.55
C LYS A 293 30.03 5.59 -10.84
N LYS A 294 30.52 6.83 -10.71
CA LYS A 294 29.75 7.94 -10.15
C LYS A 294 28.38 8.08 -10.83
N GLY A 295 27.34 8.24 -10.03
CA GLY A 295 25.96 8.41 -10.50
C GLY A 295 25.18 7.11 -10.68
N ARG A 296 25.82 5.94 -10.57
CA ARG A 296 25.10 4.65 -10.54
C ARG A 296 24.36 4.50 -9.22
N ILE A 297 23.12 4.03 -9.26
CA ILE A 297 22.36 3.58 -8.09
C ILE A 297 22.54 2.07 -7.97
N VAL A 298 22.81 1.58 -6.76
CA VAL A 298 22.88 0.15 -6.43
C VAL A 298 21.82 -0.14 -5.38
N THR A 299 20.98 -1.16 -5.60
CA THR A 299 19.91 -1.51 -4.68
C THR A 299 20.18 -2.84 -3.97
N PHE A 300 19.64 -2.96 -2.75
CA PHE A 300 19.86 -4.11 -1.86
C PHE A 300 18.59 -4.94 -1.64
N SER A 301 17.48 -4.57 -2.29
CA SER A 301 16.23 -5.32 -2.24
C SER A 301 15.30 -4.83 -3.34
N GLN A 302 14.47 -5.75 -3.84
CA GLN A 302 13.37 -5.41 -4.75
C GLN A 302 12.22 -4.69 -4.04
N LYS A 303 12.14 -4.83 -2.70
CA LYS A 303 11.09 -4.23 -1.88
C LYS A 303 11.44 -2.79 -1.50
N THR A 304 10.44 -1.93 -1.47
CA THR A 304 10.53 -0.51 -1.07
C THR A 304 10.06 -0.28 0.38
N SER A 305 10.22 -1.29 1.25
CA SER A 305 9.76 -1.21 2.63
C SER A 305 10.78 -0.52 3.53
N ARG A 306 10.32 0.36 4.42
CA ARG A 306 11.18 0.98 5.46
C ARG A 306 11.90 -0.07 6.31
N SER A 307 11.29 -1.24 6.52
CA SER A 307 11.83 -2.34 7.32
C SER A 307 13.06 -3.01 6.72
N CYS A 308 13.21 -2.98 5.38
CA CYS A 308 14.39 -3.51 4.69
C CYS A 308 15.39 -2.41 4.33
N GLY A 309 15.23 -1.21 4.91
CA GLY A 309 16.09 -0.06 4.65
C GLY A 309 15.67 0.82 3.47
N GLY A 310 14.49 0.59 2.88
CA GLY A 310 13.92 1.48 1.90
C GLY A 310 13.58 2.85 2.48
N THR A 311 13.56 3.87 1.62
CA THR A 311 13.35 5.27 2.02
C THR A 311 12.12 5.85 1.34
N THR A 312 11.69 7.01 1.81
CA THR A 312 10.55 7.72 1.23
C THR A 312 10.87 9.19 1.05
N THR A 313 10.52 9.74 -0.10
CA THR A 313 10.72 11.16 -0.43
C THR A 313 9.37 11.80 -0.74
N GLU A 314 8.99 12.84 -0.01
CA GLU A 314 7.76 13.58 -0.27
C GLU A 314 7.96 14.52 -1.47
N VAL A 315 7.14 14.35 -2.52
CA VAL A 315 7.31 14.97 -3.83
C VAL A 315 6.04 15.64 -4.36
N THR A 316 5.02 15.86 -3.52
CA THR A 316 3.74 16.47 -3.93
C THR A 316 3.90 17.73 -4.78
N ASP A 317 4.81 18.62 -4.38
CA ASP A 317 4.95 19.95 -5.00
C ASP A 317 5.52 19.92 -6.43
N ILE A 318 6.11 18.80 -6.86
CA ILE A 318 6.74 18.66 -8.18
C ILE A 318 5.94 17.75 -9.13
N VAL A 319 4.76 17.30 -8.73
CA VAL A 319 3.92 16.40 -9.52
C VAL A 319 3.43 17.11 -10.78
N HIS A 320 3.68 16.51 -11.95
CA HIS A 320 3.15 17.02 -13.21
C HIS A 320 1.61 17.04 -13.20
N ARG A 321 1.03 18.06 -13.83
CA ARG A 321 -0.41 18.28 -13.87
C ARG A 321 -1.19 17.06 -14.40
N ASP A 322 -0.74 16.44 -15.49
CA ASP A 322 -1.40 15.25 -16.06
C ASP A 322 -1.43 14.05 -15.09
N ASN A 323 -0.42 13.92 -14.22
CA ASN A 323 -0.35 12.86 -13.21
C ASN A 323 -1.34 13.14 -12.08
N LEU A 324 -1.44 14.40 -11.66
CA LEU A 324 -2.45 14.86 -10.71
C LEU A 324 -3.87 14.61 -11.25
N GLU A 325 -4.15 15.02 -12.49
CA GLU A 325 -5.46 14.83 -13.13
C GLU A 325 -5.81 13.34 -13.25
N MET A 326 -4.85 12.48 -13.58
CA MET A 326 -5.03 11.03 -13.60
C MET A 326 -5.37 10.47 -12.21
N LEU A 327 -4.67 10.91 -11.17
CA LEU A 327 -4.93 10.46 -9.79
C LEU A 327 -6.30 10.95 -9.28
N GLU A 328 -6.68 12.20 -9.55
CA GLU A 328 -8.01 12.73 -9.20
C GLU A 328 -9.12 12.02 -9.99
N HIS A 329 -8.88 11.64 -11.26
CA HIS A 329 -9.80 10.82 -12.04
C HIS A 329 -10.01 9.44 -11.40
N VAL A 330 -8.94 8.81 -10.92
CA VAL A 330 -9.03 7.56 -10.16
C VAL A 330 -9.92 7.72 -8.93
N ALA A 331 -9.75 8.79 -8.14
CA ALA A 331 -10.58 9.00 -6.97
C ALA A 331 -12.04 9.30 -7.31
N SER A 332 -12.29 10.05 -8.38
CA SER A 332 -13.64 10.28 -8.90
C SER A 332 -14.31 8.98 -9.34
N PHE A 333 -13.60 8.13 -10.08
CA PHE A 333 -14.10 6.84 -10.57
C PHE A 333 -14.40 5.87 -9.42
N LEU A 334 -13.53 5.82 -8.42
CA LEU A 334 -13.73 5.00 -7.23
C LEU A 334 -14.81 5.58 -6.30
N ASN A 335 -15.07 6.88 -6.35
CA ASN A 335 -16.04 7.60 -5.53
C ASN A 335 -15.92 7.24 -4.04
N ASP A 336 -14.69 7.23 -3.52
CA ASP A 336 -14.38 6.97 -2.13
C ASP A 336 -13.59 8.15 -1.53
N PRO A 337 -13.90 8.60 -0.30
CA PRO A 337 -13.29 9.81 0.26
C PRO A 337 -11.82 9.61 0.69
N LEU A 338 -11.30 8.39 0.72
CA LEU A 338 -9.94 8.09 1.18
C LEU A 338 -9.33 6.94 0.38
N ILE A 339 -8.38 7.26 -0.49
CA ILE A 339 -7.75 6.29 -1.38
C ILE A 339 -6.24 6.51 -1.40
N GLY A 340 -5.47 5.42 -1.32
CA GLY A 340 -4.07 5.40 -1.73
C GLY A 340 -3.93 4.76 -3.10
N VAL A 341 -3.17 5.38 -4.02
CA VAL A 341 -2.89 4.86 -5.35
C VAL A 341 -1.40 4.62 -5.49
N ASP A 342 -1.01 3.38 -5.75
CA ASP A 342 0.37 3.04 -6.13
C ASP A 342 0.50 3.05 -7.64
N PHE A 343 1.52 3.73 -8.13
CA PHE A 343 1.83 3.78 -9.54
C PHE A 343 3.34 3.83 -9.77
N ILE A 344 3.77 3.37 -10.93
CA ILE A 344 5.16 3.46 -11.38
C ILE A 344 5.24 4.45 -12.54
N ILE A 345 6.19 5.37 -12.44
CA ILE A 345 6.56 6.33 -13.49
C ILE A 345 8.06 6.64 -13.35
N GLU A 346 8.76 6.92 -14.45
CA GLU A 346 10.20 7.21 -14.46
C GLU A 346 10.49 8.60 -13.90
N ASP A 347 9.67 9.61 -14.26
CA ASP A 347 9.82 10.98 -13.80
C ASP A 347 8.46 11.61 -13.45
N ILE A 348 8.21 11.80 -12.15
CA ILE A 348 6.96 12.38 -11.65
C ILE A 348 6.70 13.82 -12.15
N THR A 349 7.75 14.50 -12.64
CA THR A 349 7.69 15.86 -13.17
C THR A 349 7.27 15.90 -14.65
N LYS A 350 7.13 14.75 -15.31
CA LYS A 350 6.65 14.62 -16.69
C LYS A 350 5.27 13.99 -16.75
N SER A 351 4.58 14.16 -17.89
CA SER A 351 3.28 13.56 -18.11
C SER A 351 3.39 12.04 -18.24
N TRP A 352 2.56 11.29 -17.51
CA TRP A 352 2.40 9.84 -17.68
C TRP A 352 2.05 9.44 -19.11
N ARG A 353 1.45 10.35 -19.90
CA ARG A 353 1.07 10.11 -21.30
C ARG A 353 2.26 10.00 -22.23
N GLU A 354 3.38 10.63 -21.87
CA GLU A 354 4.62 10.63 -22.66
C GLU A 354 5.55 9.48 -22.27
N GLU A 355 5.38 8.95 -21.07
CA GLU A 355 6.20 7.87 -20.53
C GLU A 355 5.73 6.48 -20.98
N GLN A 356 6.68 5.61 -21.25
CA GLN A 356 6.42 4.24 -21.67
C GLN A 356 6.56 3.29 -20.48
N HIS A 357 5.71 2.26 -20.42
CA HIS A 357 5.71 1.27 -19.34
C HIS A 357 5.50 1.88 -17.94
N SER A 358 4.70 2.94 -17.84
CA SER A 358 4.24 3.52 -16.58
C SER A 358 2.77 3.14 -16.33
N GLY A 359 2.30 3.25 -15.09
CA GLY A 359 0.89 3.00 -14.78
C GLY A 359 0.59 2.67 -13.33
N ILE A 360 -0.70 2.55 -13.04
CA ILE A 360 -1.26 2.23 -11.73
C ILE A 360 -1.09 0.72 -11.46
N ILE A 361 -0.61 0.40 -10.25
CA ILE A 361 -0.32 -0.96 -9.80
C ILE A 361 -1.43 -1.51 -8.90
N GLU A 362 -1.85 -0.69 -7.93
CA GLU A 362 -2.87 -1.03 -6.94
C GLU A 362 -3.52 0.22 -6.37
N CYS A 363 -4.78 0.09 -5.95
CA CYS A 363 -5.42 1.03 -5.05
C CYS A 363 -5.50 0.40 -3.66
N ASN A 364 -5.50 1.24 -2.64
CA ASN A 364 -5.53 0.86 -1.24
C ASN A 364 -6.67 1.62 -0.56
N SER A 365 -7.66 0.86 -0.10
CA SER A 365 -8.77 1.39 0.70
C SER A 365 -8.30 2.05 2.00
N LEU A 366 -7.33 1.45 2.70
CA LEU A 366 -6.81 1.97 3.98
C LEU A 366 -5.32 2.38 3.85
N PRO A 367 -5.03 3.54 3.22
CA PRO A 367 -3.67 3.94 2.92
C PRO A 367 -2.83 4.24 4.16
N PHE A 368 -1.52 4.03 4.05
CA PHE A 368 -0.52 4.43 5.05
C PHE A 368 -0.23 5.92 4.93
N ILE A 369 -1.08 6.76 5.54
CA ILE A 369 -0.91 8.22 5.50
C ILE A 369 0.37 8.69 6.22
N ASP A 370 0.93 7.87 7.13
CA ASP A 370 2.19 8.14 7.82
C ASP A 370 3.40 8.21 6.89
N LEU A 371 3.27 7.71 5.64
CA LEU A 371 4.31 7.88 4.63
C LEU A 371 4.58 9.35 4.31
N HIS A 372 3.55 10.21 4.38
CA HIS A 372 3.63 11.64 4.12
C HIS A 372 4.06 12.46 5.33
N HIS A 373 3.78 11.98 6.55
CA HIS A 373 4.17 12.66 7.79
C HIS A 373 5.63 12.45 8.14
N TYR A 374 6.18 11.30 7.78
CA TYR A 374 7.53 10.91 8.16
C TYR A 374 8.38 10.52 6.93
N PRO A 375 8.53 11.40 5.92
CA PRO A 375 9.45 11.13 4.83
C PRO A 375 10.90 11.25 5.31
N LEU A 376 11.83 10.53 4.68
CA LEU A 376 13.26 10.71 4.94
C LEU A 376 13.77 11.98 4.25
N PHE A 377 13.21 12.29 3.08
CA PHE A 377 13.57 13.44 2.26
C PHE A 377 12.33 14.22 1.83
N GLY A 378 12.52 15.51 1.57
CA GLY A 378 11.41 16.40 1.23
C GLY A 378 10.66 16.91 2.47
N LYS A 379 9.64 17.73 2.23
CA LYS A 379 8.89 18.40 3.29
C LYS A 379 7.75 17.49 3.79
N PRO A 380 7.65 17.20 5.09
CA PRO A 380 6.51 16.48 5.65
C PRO A 380 5.18 17.13 5.29
N ASN A 381 4.16 16.31 5.02
CA ASN A 381 2.84 16.73 4.62
C ASN A 381 1.75 16.17 5.55
N ASN A 382 0.99 17.07 6.17
CA ASN A 382 -0.04 16.73 7.17
C ASN A 382 -1.33 16.21 6.51
N VAL A 383 -1.26 15.00 5.97
CA VAL A 383 -2.40 14.31 5.37
C VAL A 383 -3.48 13.98 6.42
N ALA A 384 -3.11 13.78 7.68
CA ALA A 384 -4.07 13.53 8.77
C ALA A 384 -4.98 14.74 8.98
N GLY A 385 -4.41 15.95 8.93
CA GLY A 385 -5.17 17.18 9.03
C GLY A 385 -6.15 17.36 7.87
N LYS A 386 -5.73 17.01 6.65
CA LYS A 386 -6.64 17.03 5.49
C LYS A 386 -7.81 16.06 5.65
N LEU A 387 -7.59 14.91 6.28
CA LEU A 387 -8.67 13.96 6.58
C LEU A 387 -9.60 14.52 7.66
N TRP A 388 -9.06 15.06 8.74
CA TRP A 388 -9.88 15.70 9.78
C TRP A 388 -10.66 16.91 9.26
N ASP A 389 -10.11 17.70 8.34
CA ASP A 389 -10.82 18.79 7.67
C ASP A 389 -12.08 18.29 6.94
N LEU A 390 -12.04 17.07 6.39
CA LEU A 390 -13.18 16.45 5.71
C LEU A 390 -14.16 15.82 6.71
N VAL A 391 -13.67 15.25 7.81
CA VAL A 391 -14.45 14.48 8.79
C VAL A 391 -15.15 15.37 9.81
N LEU A 392 -14.44 16.37 10.34
CA LEU A 392 -14.92 17.36 11.30
C LEU A 392 -14.44 18.76 10.85
N PRO A 393 -15.10 19.37 9.86
CA PRO A 393 -14.70 20.67 9.32
C PRO A 393 -14.59 21.78 10.38
N GLU A 394 -15.43 21.73 11.42
CA GLU A 394 -15.41 22.66 12.56
C GLU A 394 -14.16 22.53 13.47
N SER A 395 -13.39 21.45 13.36
CA SER A 395 -12.16 21.23 14.13
C SER A 395 -10.91 21.84 13.48
N LYS A 396 -11.07 22.47 12.32
CA LYS A 396 -9.97 22.96 11.49
C LYS A 396 -9.24 24.11 12.17
N ILE A 397 -7.91 24.00 12.22
CA ILE A 397 -6.97 24.98 12.81
C ILE A 397 -6.19 25.76 11.76
#